data_AF-A0A7L4EFN3-F1
#
_entry.id   AF-A0A7L4EFN3-F1
#
_cell.length_a   1.000
_cell.length_b   1.000
_cell.length_c   1.000
_cell.angle_alpha   90.00
_cell.angle_beta   90.00
_cell.angle_gamma   90.00
#
_symmetry.space_group_name_H-M   'P 1'
#
loop_
_entity.id
_entity.type
_entity.pdbx_description
1 polymer ?
#
loop_
_entity_poly.entity_id
_entity_poly.type
_entity_poly.pdbx_seq_one_letter_code
_entity_poly.pdbx_strand_id
1 'polypeptide(L)'
;LPSSQVGSLSVKCLSTPCHTSGHICYYVTKPNSSEPPAVFTGDTLFVAGCGKFFEGTPEEMYKALIEVLGSLDPRTRVYCGHEYTINNLKFARHVEPGNPSVQEKLAWAKAQYDSGEPTIPSTIGEEFTYNPFMRVREKSVQDHAGETDPVRAMGAIRKEKDNFRVPKD
;
A
#
# COMPACT_ATOMS: atom_id res chain seq x y z
N LEU A 1 -10.02 13.94 13.74
CA LEU A 1 -8.95 14.71 13.06
C LEU A 1 -9.60 15.86 12.30
N PRO A 2 -8.97 17.04 12.25
CA PRO A 2 -9.54 18.22 11.58
C PRO A 2 -9.76 17.93 10.09
N SER A 3 -10.82 18.54 9.52
CA SER A 3 -10.99 18.65 8.08
C SER A 3 -10.61 20.06 7.66
N SER A 4 -9.91 20.16 6.54
CA SER A 4 -9.44 21.43 5.97
C SER A 4 -9.88 21.52 4.51
N GLN A 5 -9.79 22.71 3.93
CA GLN A 5 -10.14 22.93 2.54
C GLN A 5 -8.95 23.50 1.76
N VAL A 6 -8.85 23.10 0.49
CA VAL A 6 -7.94 23.70 -0.49
C VAL A 6 -8.78 24.12 -1.69
N GLY A 7 -9.17 25.40 -1.74
CA GLY A 7 -10.20 25.85 -2.68
C GLY A 7 -11.51 25.06 -2.47
N SER A 8 -12.04 24.45 -3.53
CA SER A 8 -13.24 23.60 -3.46
C SER A 8 -12.99 22.16 -2.98
N LEU A 9 -11.72 21.78 -2.72
CA LEU A 9 -11.36 20.44 -2.29
C LEU A 9 -11.49 20.30 -0.77
N SER A 10 -12.04 19.18 -0.32
CA SER A 10 -12.05 18.79 1.09
C SER A 10 -10.87 17.87 1.36
N VAL A 11 -10.13 18.16 2.43
CA VAL A 11 -8.98 17.38 2.89
C VAL A 11 -9.27 16.85 4.29
N LYS A 12 -9.23 15.53 4.44
CA LYS A 12 -9.34 14.82 5.72
C LYS A 12 -7.99 14.23 6.08
N CYS A 13 -7.45 14.62 7.23
CA CYS A 13 -6.26 14.01 7.80
C CYS A 13 -6.63 12.64 8.39
N LEU A 14 -5.89 11.60 8.03
CA LEU A 14 -6.01 10.24 8.53
C LEU A 14 -4.71 9.88 9.27
N SER A 15 -4.81 9.62 10.57
CA SER A 15 -3.64 9.21 11.36
C SER A 15 -3.31 7.75 11.05
N THR A 16 -2.07 7.50 10.66
CA THR A 16 -1.56 6.20 10.22
C THR A 16 -0.20 5.91 10.86
N PRO A 17 -0.11 5.91 12.21
CA PRO A 17 1.15 5.67 12.91
C PRO A 17 1.67 4.28 12.56
N CYS A 18 2.97 4.18 12.28
CA CYS A 18 3.75 2.94 12.29
C CYS A 18 5.15 3.23 11.71
N HIS A 19 5.21 3.74 10.48
CA HIS A 19 6.48 4.14 9.86
C HIS A 19 7.15 5.23 10.68
N THR A 20 6.37 6.25 11.02
CA THR A 20 6.66 7.16 12.13
C THR A 20 5.41 7.26 12.99
N SER A 21 5.58 7.59 14.27
CA SER A 21 4.50 7.75 15.25
C SER A 21 3.55 8.91 14.91
N GLY A 22 4.03 9.91 14.17
CA GLY A 22 3.27 11.10 13.76
C GLY A 22 2.72 11.07 12.33
N HIS A 23 2.76 9.92 11.64
CA HIS A 23 2.42 9.87 10.22
C HIS A 23 0.93 10.16 9.94
N ILE A 24 0.68 11.04 8.96
CA ILE A 24 -0.66 11.42 8.50
C ILE A 24 -0.77 11.16 6.98
N CYS A 25 -1.79 10.41 6.58
CA CYS A 25 -2.26 10.35 5.20
C CYS A 25 -3.31 11.44 4.95
N TYR A 26 -3.32 12.05 3.77
CA TYR A 26 -4.28 13.10 3.39
C TYR A 26 -5.27 12.58 2.36
N TYR A 27 -6.52 12.40 2.77
CA TYR A 27 -7.61 11.99 1.88
C TYR A 27 -8.31 13.21 1.31
N VAL A 28 -8.31 13.34 -0.01
CA VAL A 28 -8.80 14.50 -0.76
C VAL A 28 -10.01 14.12 -1.58
N THR A 29 -11.10 14.85 -1.39
CA THR A 29 -12.34 14.69 -2.13
C THR A 29 -12.82 16.04 -2.68
N LYS A 30 -13.69 15.99 -3.69
CA LYS A 30 -14.40 17.16 -4.20
C LYS A 30 -15.90 16.93 -4.01
N PRO A 31 -16.55 17.60 -3.04
CA PRO A 31 -17.98 17.47 -2.82
C PRO A 31 -18.77 17.75 -4.10
N ASN A 32 -19.83 16.98 -4.35
CA ASN A 32 -20.67 17.08 -5.55
C ASN A 32 -19.93 16.85 -6.88
N SER A 33 -18.81 16.13 -6.88
CA SER A 33 -18.11 15.67 -8.09
C SER A 33 -18.23 14.16 -8.27
N SER A 34 -18.22 13.71 -9.52
CA SER A 34 -18.10 12.29 -9.90
C SER A 34 -16.64 11.82 -10.00
N GLU A 35 -15.67 12.74 -9.89
CA GLU A 35 -14.25 12.42 -9.94
C GLU A 35 -13.84 11.51 -8.76
N PRO A 36 -13.04 10.45 -8.99
CA PRO A 36 -12.56 9.61 -7.90
C PRO A 36 -11.69 10.40 -6.90
N PRO A 37 -11.82 10.12 -5.60
CA PRO A 37 -10.96 10.67 -4.56
C PRO A 37 -9.47 10.38 -4.78
N ALA A 38 -8.62 11.06 -4.01
CA ALA A 38 -7.19 10.78 -3.93
C ALA A 38 -6.77 10.64 -2.46
N VAL A 39 -5.75 9.82 -2.19
CA VAL A 39 -5.09 9.75 -0.90
C VAL A 39 -3.58 9.85 -1.07
N PHE A 40 -2.97 10.77 -0.35
CA PHE A 40 -1.52 10.93 -0.28
C PHE A 40 -1.03 10.15 0.94
N THR A 41 -0.27 9.09 0.71
CA THR A 41 0.02 8.06 1.72
C THR A 41 1.42 8.13 2.30
N GLY A 42 2.28 9.01 1.76
CA GLY A 42 3.69 9.10 2.12
C GLY A 42 4.31 7.71 2.20
N ASP A 43 4.93 7.41 3.33
CA ASP A 43 5.62 6.14 3.58
C ASP A 43 4.78 5.10 4.34
N THR A 44 3.46 5.28 4.48
CA THR A 44 2.58 4.24 5.05
C THR A 44 2.27 3.15 4.01
N LEU A 45 1.64 3.55 2.90
CA LEU A 45 1.26 2.67 1.79
C LEU A 45 2.02 3.07 0.54
N PHE A 46 2.71 2.12 -0.09
CA PHE A 46 3.29 2.24 -1.42
C PHE A 46 2.51 1.39 -2.41
N VAL A 47 2.68 1.64 -3.70
CA VAL A 47 2.24 0.68 -4.71
C VAL A 47 2.93 -0.67 -4.44
N ALA A 48 2.11 -1.69 -4.16
CA ALA A 48 2.50 -3.06 -3.83
C ALA A 48 3.35 -3.23 -2.55
N GLY A 49 3.45 -2.22 -1.69
CA GLY A 49 4.26 -2.29 -0.47
C GLY A 49 3.76 -1.42 0.67
N CYS A 50 4.53 -1.41 1.75
CA CYS A 50 4.36 -0.49 2.88
C CYS A 50 5.73 -0.03 3.42
N GLY A 51 5.70 1.01 4.25
CA GLY A 51 6.89 1.49 4.98
C GLY A 51 7.50 0.44 5.91
N LYS A 52 8.77 0.63 6.24
CA LYS A 52 9.38 -0.05 7.40
C LYS A 52 8.76 0.46 8.69
N PHE A 53 8.67 -0.41 9.69
CA PHE A 53 8.05 -0.09 10.98
C PHE A 53 9.12 0.48 11.92
N PHE A 54 9.59 1.70 11.65
CA PHE A 54 10.69 2.29 12.45
C PHE A 54 10.25 2.69 13.87
N GLU A 55 9.03 3.22 14.00
CA GLU A 55 8.51 3.74 15.27
C GLU A 55 7.17 3.09 15.65
N GLY A 56 6.92 1.86 15.20
CA GLY A 56 5.63 1.22 15.42
C GLY A 56 5.60 -0.28 15.23
N THR A 57 4.39 -0.84 15.28
CA THR A 57 4.16 -2.29 15.36
C THR A 57 3.36 -2.85 14.17
N PRO A 58 3.34 -4.19 13.98
CA PRO A 58 2.47 -4.83 12.99
C PRO A 58 0.99 -4.51 13.21
N GLU A 59 0.52 -4.41 14.45
CA GLU A 59 -0.86 -4.02 14.80
C GLU A 59 -1.19 -2.63 14.25
N GLU A 60 -0.26 -1.69 14.40
CA GLU A 60 -0.44 -0.32 13.94
C GLU A 60 -0.46 -0.24 12.40
N MET A 61 0.45 -0.95 11.72
CA MET A 61 0.42 -1.02 10.25
C MET A 61 -0.86 -1.71 9.76
N TYR A 62 -1.30 -2.79 10.41
CA TYR A 62 -2.56 -3.46 10.08
C TYR A 62 -3.74 -2.50 10.18
N LYS A 63 -3.84 -1.75 11.28
CA LYS A 63 -4.87 -0.74 11.47
C LYS A 63 -4.79 0.35 10.40
N ALA A 64 -3.59 0.88 10.12
CA ALA A 64 -3.38 1.91 9.11
C ALA A 64 -3.81 1.44 7.70
N LEU A 65 -3.37 0.25 7.28
CA LEU A 65 -3.60 -0.27 5.94
C LEU A 65 -5.02 -0.80 5.76
N ILE A 66 -5.51 -1.62 6.70
CA ILE A 66 -6.73 -2.40 6.51
C ILE A 66 -7.96 -1.67 7.05
N GLU A 67 -7.85 -1.01 8.20
CA GLU A 67 -9.01 -0.36 8.84
C GLU A 67 -9.16 1.11 8.42
N VAL A 68 -8.04 1.84 8.26
CA VAL A 68 -8.06 3.27 7.91
C VAL A 68 -8.04 3.49 6.40
N LEU A 69 -6.99 3.05 5.70
CA LEU A 69 -6.87 3.25 4.25
C LEU A 69 -7.76 2.27 3.46
N GLY A 70 -7.84 1.02 3.90
CA GLY A 70 -8.64 -0.02 3.29
C GLY A 70 -10.15 0.19 3.36
N SER A 71 -10.63 1.12 4.21
CA SER A 71 -12.04 1.51 4.29
C SER A 71 -12.44 2.67 3.37
N LEU A 72 -11.48 3.23 2.62
CA LEU A 72 -11.75 4.26 1.62
C LEU A 72 -12.44 3.67 0.38
N ASP A 73 -13.01 4.53 -0.48
CA ASP A 73 -13.59 4.10 -1.76
C ASP A 73 -12.53 3.33 -2.57
N PRO A 74 -12.81 2.13 -3.10
CA PRO A 74 -11.84 1.35 -3.88
C PRO A 74 -11.25 2.09 -5.08
N ARG A 75 -11.96 3.08 -5.63
CA ARG A 75 -11.49 3.92 -6.75
C ARG A 75 -10.56 5.05 -6.30
N THR A 76 -10.34 5.21 -4.99
CA THR A 76 -9.44 6.24 -4.44
C THR A 76 -8.04 6.03 -4.99
N ARG A 77 -7.52 7.05 -5.67
CA ARG A 77 -6.17 7.07 -6.23
C ARG A 77 -5.12 7.18 -5.13
N VAL A 78 -4.10 6.33 -5.15
CA VAL A 78 -3.04 6.29 -4.14
C VAL A 78 -1.80 7.00 -4.70
N TYR A 79 -1.36 8.04 -3.99
CA TYR A 79 -0.14 8.80 -4.29
C TYR A 79 0.85 8.63 -3.13
N CYS A 80 1.83 7.74 -3.31
CA CYS A 80 2.79 7.38 -2.27
C CYS A 80 4.11 8.16 -2.37
N GLY A 81 4.95 8.05 -1.32
CA GLY A 81 6.16 8.87 -1.16
C GLY A 81 7.35 8.50 -2.05
N HIS A 82 7.41 7.27 -2.58
CA HIS A 82 8.59 6.76 -3.29
C HIS A 82 8.25 5.82 -4.47
N GLU A 83 9.14 5.80 -5.46
CA GLU A 83 9.10 4.90 -6.62
C GLU A 83 9.79 3.56 -6.28
N TYR A 84 9.08 2.72 -5.51
CA TYR A 84 9.55 1.38 -5.10
C TYR A 84 8.79 0.23 -5.77
N THR A 85 7.92 0.54 -6.72
CA THR A 85 6.88 -0.38 -7.24
C THR A 85 7.45 -1.68 -7.78
N ILE A 86 8.49 -1.63 -8.61
CA ILE A 86 9.10 -2.84 -9.19
C ILE A 86 9.66 -3.76 -8.08
N ASN A 87 10.39 -3.21 -7.11
CA ASN A 87 10.98 -4.01 -6.04
C ASN A 87 9.92 -4.54 -5.06
N ASN A 88 8.87 -3.76 -4.83
CA ASN A 88 7.71 -4.18 -4.06
C ASN A 88 6.99 -5.36 -4.75
N LEU A 89 6.75 -5.27 -6.06
CA LEU A 89 6.11 -6.33 -6.84
C LEU A 89 6.98 -7.59 -6.98
N LYS A 90 8.31 -7.44 -7.04
CA LYS A 90 9.22 -8.59 -6.97
C LYS A 90 9.09 -9.35 -5.65
N PHE A 91 8.92 -8.64 -4.54
CA PHE A 91 8.62 -9.27 -3.25
C PHE A 91 7.21 -9.85 -3.21
N ALA A 92 6.20 -9.13 -3.72
CA ALA A 92 4.83 -9.65 -3.82
C ALA A 92 4.77 -10.97 -4.61
N ARG A 93 5.56 -11.08 -5.69
CA ARG A 93 5.68 -12.29 -6.52
C ARG A 93 6.34 -13.44 -5.76
N HIS A 94 7.24 -13.15 -4.84
CA HIS A 94 7.84 -14.14 -3.95
C HIS A 94 6.81 -14.65 -2.92
N VAL A 95 6.00 -13.77 -2.36
CA VAL A 95 4.94 -14.12 -1.39
C VAL A 95 3.80 -14.89 -2.06
N GLU A 96 3.36 -14.47 -3.24
CA GLU A 96 2.25 -15.09 -3.98
C GLU A 96 2.64 -15.38 -5.44
N PRO A 97 3.45 -16.43 -5.70
CA PRO A 97 3.95 -16.73 -7.05
C PRO A 97 2.84 -17.03 -8.07
N GLY A 98 1.70 -17.53 -7.59
CA GLY A 98 0.52 -17.83 -8.40
C GLY A 98 -0.46 -16.68 -8.59
N ASN A 99 -0.19 -15.47 -8.08
CA ASN A 99 -1.12 -14.34 -8.19
C ASN A 99 -0.95 -13.61 -9.55
N PRO A 100 -1.93 -13.70 -10.48
CA PRO A 100 -1.80 -13.09 -11.81
C PRO A 100 -1.73 -11.55 -11.75
N SER A 101 -2.44 -10.91 -10.81
CA SER A 101 -2.44 -9.45 -10.66
C SER A 101 -1.05 -8.91 -10.31
N VAL A 102 -0.25 -9.66 -9.54
CA VAL A 102 1.15 -9.31 -9.26
C VAL A 102 1.99 -9.36 -10.53
N GLN A 103 1.82 -10.40 -11.36
CA GLN A 103 2.61 -10.59 -12.57
C GLN A 103 2.28 -9.49 -13.62
N GLU A 104 1.00 -9.22 -13.82
CA GLU A 104 0.51 -8.18 -14.73
C GLU A 104 0.99 -6.79 -14.29
N LYS A 105 0.84 -6.45 -13.00
CA LYS A 105 1.28 -5.16 -12.49
C LYS A 105 2.79 -5.00 -12.54
N LEU A 106 3.57 -6.07 -12.35
CA LEU A 106 5.03 -6.05 -12.49
C LEU A 106 5.46 -5.80 -13.93
N ALA A 107 4.81 -6.44 -14.90
CA ALA A 107 5.07 -6.20 -16.32
C ALA A 107 4.75 -4.75 -16.71
N TRP A 108 3.60 -4.23 -16.26
CA TRP A 108 3.23 -2.82 -16.46
C TRP A 108 4.26 -1.87 -15.82
N ALA A 109 4.66 -2.11 -14.57
CA ALA A 109 5.60 -1.23 -13.86
C ALA A 109 6.98 -1.18 -14.55
N LYS A 110 7.45 -2.31 -15.10
CA LYS A 110 8.67 -2.34 -15.92
C LYS A 110 8.53 -1.50 -17.19
N ALA A 111 7.40 -1.61 -17.90
CA ALA A 111 7.15 -0.81 -19.08
C ALA A 111 7.11 0.71 -18.77
N GLN A 112 6.48 1.11 -17.66
CA GLN A 112 6.49 2.51 -17.20
C GLN A 112 7.91 3.00 -16.90
N TYR A 113 8.71 2.18 -16.21
CA TYR A 113 10.10 2.51 -15.92
C TYR A 113 10.95 2.67 -17.19
N ASP A 114 10.80 1.76 -18.15
CA ASP A 114 11.50 1.83 -19.43
C ASP A 114 11.10 3.06 -20.25
N SER A 115 9.87 3.57 -20.08
CA SER A 115 9.42 4.82 -20.68
C SER A 115 9.72 6.08 -19.86
N GLY A 116 10.33 5.96 -18.67
CA GLY A 116 10.61 7.10 -17.78
C GLY A 116 9.37 7.70 -17.11
N GLU A 117 8.27 6.96 -17.07
CA GLU A 117 7.00 7.38 -16.46
C GLU A 117 6.87 6.86 -15.03
N PRO A 118 6.22 7.60 -14.12
CA PRO A 118 5.98 7.13 -12.76
C PRO A 118 4.98 5.95 -12.75
N THR A 119 5.03 5.17 -11.68
CA THR A 119 4.08 4.06 -11.43
C THR A 119 2.92 4.45 -10.50
N ILE A 120 2.79 5.74 -10.21
CA ILE A 120 1.67 6.33 -9.48
C ILE A 120 0.74 7.11 -10.43
N PRO A 121 -0.56 7.23 -10.10
CA PRO A 121 -1.24 6.59 -8.98
C PRO A 121 -1.61 5.12 -9.27
N SER A 122 -1.70 4.31 -8.22
CA SER A 122 -2.57 3.12 -8.20
C SER A 122 -3.94 3.48 -7.59
N THR A 123 -4.75 2.48 -7.22
CA THR A 123 -6.00 2.66 -6.47
C THR A 123 -6.06 1.74 -5.25
N ILE A 124 -6.86 2.11 -4.23
CA ILE A 124 -7.07 1.27 -3.05
C ILE A 124 -7.56 -0.14 -3.44
N GLY A 125 -8.46 -0.23 -4.42
CA GLY A 125 -8.95 -1.50 -4.94
C GLY A 125 -7.86 -2.34 -5.59
N GLU A 126 -6.99 -1.73 -6.40
CA GLU A 126 -5.83 -2.42 -6.99
C GLU A 126 -4.88 -2.97 -5.92
N GLU A 127 -4.59 -2.20 -4.86
CA GLU A 127 -3.66 -2.64 -3.82
C GLU A 127 -4.15 -3.93 -3.12
N PHE A 128 -5.46 -4.13 -2.96
CA PHE A 128 -6.00 -5.40 -2.45
C PHE A 128 -5.78 -6.61 -3.38
N THR A 129 -5.38 -6.40 -4.64
CA THR A 129 -5.15 -7.50 -5.59
C THR A 129 -3.70 -8.00 -5.60
N TYR A 130 -2.71 -7.15 -5.30
CA TYR A 130 -1.30 -7.50 -5.44
C TYR A 130 -0.39 -7.09 -4.27
N ASN A 131 -0.85 -6.25 -3.33
CA ASN A 131 0.00 -5.78 -2.23
C ASN A 131 -0.05 -6.78 -1.06
N PRO A 132 1.04 -7.49 -0.74
CA PRO A 132 1.01 -8.54 0.30
C PRO A 132 0.62 -7.97 1.68
N PHE A 133 0.91 -6.71 1.96
CA PHE A 133 0.53 -6.05 3.22
C PHE A 133 -0.95 -5.68 3.29
N MET A 134 -1.59 -5.37 2.16
CA MET A 134 -3.05 -5.17 2.08
C MET A 134 -3.81 -6.50 2.05
N ARG A 135 -3.11 -7.61 1.80
CA ARG A 135 -3.65 -8.96 1.60
C ARG A 135 -3.36 -9.91 2.77
N VAL A 136 -2.95 -9.41 3.93
CA VAL A 136 -2.63 -10.24 5.13
C VAL A 136 -3.82 -11.04 5.68
N ARG A 137 -5.05 -10.78 5.21
CA ARG A 137 -6.25 -11.59 5.50
C ARG A 137 -6.45 -12.76 4.51
N GLU A 138 -5.74 -12.75 3.38
CA GLU A 138 -5.83 -13.80 2.37
C GLU A 138 -5.08 -15.05 2.84
N LYS A 139 -5.70 -16.21 2.63
CA LYS A 139 -5.12 -17.49 3.04
C LYS A 139 -3.76 -17.73 2.38
N SER A 140 -3.57 -17.33 1.14
CA SER A 140 -2.29 -17.46 0.41
C SER A 140 -1.15 -16.71 1.10
N VAL A 141 -1.38 -15.48 1.55
CA VAL A 141 -0.37 -14.68 2.27
C VAL A 141 -0.10 -15.25 3.66
N GLN A 142 -1.16 -15.70 4.34
CA GLN A 142 -1.08 -16.36 5.65
C GLN A 142 -0.29 -17.68 5.60
N ASP A 143 -0.56 -18.52 4.60
CA ASP A 143 0.15 -19.77 4.36
C ASP A 143 1.64 -19.52 4.07
N HIS A 144 1.98 -18.50 3.27
CA HIS A 144 3.37 -18.09 3.02
C HIS A 144 4.06 -17.62 4.31
N ALA A 145 3.36 -16.82 5.11
CA ALA A 145 3.88 -16.32 6.39
C ALA A 145 4.01 -17.41 7.47
N GLY A 146 3.32 -18.55 7.32
CA GLY A 146 3.20 -19.57 8.35
C GLY A 146 2.34 -19.11 9.54
N GLU A 147 1.41 -18.20 9.32
CA GLU A 147 0.58 -17.57 10.35
C GLU A 147 -0.89 -17.63 9.96
N THR A 148 -1.81 -17.72 10.93
CA THR A 148 -3.27 -17.68 10.69
C THR A 148 -3.91 -16.37 11.14
N ASP A 149 -3.18 -15.56 11.90
CA ASP A 149 -3.60 -14.24 12.33
C ASP A 149 -3.02 -13.17 11.38
N PRO A 150 -3.84 -12.23 10.88
CA PRO A 150 -3.39 -11.26 9.90
C PRO A 150 -2.37 -10.25 10.45
N VAL A 151 -2.39 -9.97 11.76
CA VAL A 151 -1.42 -9.07 12.38
C VAL A 151 -0.06 -9.76 12.52
N ARG A 152 -0.05 -11.04 12.90
CA ARG A 152 1.17 -11.85 12.89
C ARG A 152 1.73 -12.02 11.49
N ALA A 153 0.87 -12.29 10.50
CA ALA A 153 1.25 -12.34 9.10
C ALA A 153 1.89 -11.01 8.64
N MET A 154 1.30 -9.86 8.99
CA MET A 154 1.87 -8.52 8.71
C MET A 154 3.30 -8.39 9.24
N GLY A 155 3.55 -8.80 10.49
CA GLY A 155 4.88 -8.75 11.10
C GLY A 155 5.88 -9.69 10.41
N ALA A 156 5.45 -10.92 10.11
CA ALA A 156 6.28 -11.93 9.46
C ALA A 156 6.72 -11.49 8.07
N ILE A 157 5.78 -11.07 7.20
CA ILE A 157 6.11 -10.63 5.83
C ILE A 157 6.90 -9.32 5.82
N ARG A 158 6.70 -8.42 6.80
CA ARG A 158 7.52 -7.21 6.92
C ARG A 158 8.97 -7.55 7.22
N LYS A 159 9.20 -8.42 8.20
CA LYS A 159 10.53 -8.89 8.58
C LYS A 159 11.20 -9.62 7.43
N GLU A 160 10.46 -10.42 6.68
CA GLU A 160 10.96 -11.09 5.48
C GLU A 160 11.38 -10.07 4.41
N LYS A 161 10.51 -9.10 4.08
CA LYS A 161 10.80 -8.06 3.08
C LYS A 161 12.03 -7.21 3.45
N ASP A 162 12.25 -6.97 4.73
CA ASP A 162 13.41 -6.20 5.21
C ASP A 162 14.75 -6.91 4.96
N ASN A 163 14.74 -8.24 4.85
CA ASN A 163 15.89 -9.07 4.56
C ASN A 163 15.90 -9.64 3.14
N PHE A 164 14.87 -9.32 2.34
CA PHE A 164 14.69 -9.87 1.01
C PHE A 164 15.74 -9.31 0.04
N ARG A 165 16.53 -10.20 -0.56
CA ARG A 165 17.46 -9.85 -1.62
C ARG A 165 16.70 -9.75 -2.94
N VAL A 166 16.48 -8.53 -3.38
CA VAL A 166 15.73 -8.24 -4.61
C VAL A 166 16.40 -8.95 -5.81
N PRO A 167 15.70 -9.87 -6.51
CA PRO A 167 16.21 -10.49 -7.72
C PRO A 167 16.46 -9.45 -8.81
N LYS A 168 17.44 -9.71 -9.70
CA LYS A 168 17.69 -8.83 -10.85
C LYS A 168 16.47 -8.73 -11.78
N ASP A 169 15.76 -9.83 -11.97
CA ASP A 169 14.63 -9.95 -12.91
C ASP A 169 13.26 -10.08 -12.25
#